data_AF-A0AAV0LDV6-F1
#
_entry.id   AF-A0AAV0LDV6-F1
#
_cell.length_a   1.000
_cell.length_b   1.000
_cell.length_c   1.000
_cell.angle_alpha   90.00
_cell.angle_beta   90.00
_cell.angle_gamma   90.00
#
_symmetry.space_group_name_H-M   'P 1'
#
loop_
_entity.id
_entity.type
_entity.pdbx_description
1 polymer ?
#
loop_
_entity_poly.entity_id
_entity_poly.type
_entity_poly.pdbx_seq_one_letter_code
_entity_poly.pdbx_strand_id
1 'polypeptide(L)'
;MSSFEGVLVSDPWLQSQFTQVQLRTLKSKYVSVRTQSGRVTVGDMPALFSRLKAFIDVFSENDISAMLQESTSNMDEEIDFESFLRAYLNLHGRASIKSKSSGKKLAGSSSFLKASTTTFHHNINESEKNSYVQHINKHLGEDKFLKDYLPIDPSTNALFDLIKDGVLLCKLINVAVPNTIDERAINTKKSLNPWERNENHTLCLNSAKAIGCTVVNIGTQDLVESRPHLVLGLISQIVKIQLLADVNLKNTPELVELIDDNEEVEELRNLAPEKVLLKWMNFHLKKAGYTKQVTNFSSDVKDGEAYAYLLTALAPELTTDTTKVSYAEMMEDDDQTSREERCFRLWINSLGIPTHCNNVFEDVRNGWILLEVLDKVSPGSVNWKLATKPPIKMPFRKVENCNQVIQIGKDMHFSLVNVAGNDIVQGNKKLIIAYLWQLMRFSMLQLLRNLRSHSSEGKEITDADILQWANEKVKKSGKTSQMESFKDKNLATGVFFLELLSAVEPRVVNWEVCRAGETDEDKKMNATYIISVARKLGCSIFLLPEDIMEVNQKMILILTASIMYWSLHRKHGGGYHAYAAPTTAPEEHAEEVADEDVATDETEETS
;
A
#
# COMPACT_ATOMS: atom_id res chain seq x y z
N MET A 1 35.80 -1.47 -4.68
CA MET A 1 34.36 -1.17 -4.57
C MET A 1 34.04 -0.12 -5.63
N SER A 2 33.27 -0.44 -6.67
CA SER A 2 32.82 0.56 -7.64
C SER A 2 31.59 1.27 -7.07
N SER A 3 31.70 2.57 -6.81
CA SER A 3 30.57 3.43 -6.45
C SER A 3 29.50 3.35 -7.55
N PHE A 4 28.25 3.11 -7.16
CA PHE A 4 27.11 3.09 -8.08
C PHE A 4 26.72 4.54 -8.42
N GLU A 5 27.31 5.12 -9.46
CA GLU A 5 26.82 6.40 -9.99
C GLU A 5 25.61 6.16 -10.92
N GLY A 6 24.50 6.83 -10.62
CA GLY A 6 23.32 6.88 -11.48
C GLY A 6 23.54 7.84 -12.64
N VAL A 7 22.88 7.59 -13.77
CA VAL A 7 22.80 8.57 -14.85
C VAL A 7 21.68 9.55 -14.51
N LEU A 8 22.04 10.79 -14.25
CA LEU A 8 21.12 11.91 -14.04
C LEU A 8 20.80 12.57 -15.39
N VAL A 9 19.52 12.87 -15.58
CA VAL A 9 18.94 13.65 -16.68
C VAL A 9 18.25 14.84 -16.03
N SER A 10 18.58 16.05 -16.45
CA SER A 10 18.11 17.30 -15.86
C SER A 10 16.61 17.48 -16.01
N ASP A 11 16.01 16.99 -17.10
CA ASP A 11 14.57 16.93 -17.29
C ASP A 11 13.93 15.77 -16.50
N PRO A 12 13.11 16.03 -15.45
CA PRO A 12 12.49 14.99 -14.63
C PRO A 12 11.49 14.12 -15.41
N TRP A 13 10.80 14.69 -16.41
CA TRP A 13 9.89 13.94 -17.26
C TRP A 13 10.68 12.97 -18.13
N LEU A 14 11.74 13.44 -18.77
CA LEU A 14 12.60 12.61 -19.61
C LEU A 14 13.32 11.53 -18.79
N GLN A 15 13.81 11.86 -17.59
CA GLN A 15 14.40 10.89 -16.67
C GLN A 15 13.43 9.77 -16.31
N SER A 16 12.16 10.10 -16.08
CA SER A 16 11.12 9.12 -15.72
C SER A 16 10.76 8.14 -16.84
N GLN A 17 11.13 8.42 -18.10
CA GLN A 17 10.85 7.54 -19.24
C GLN A 17 11.79 6.32 -19.33
N PHE A 18 12.89 6.29 -18.57
CA PHE A 18 13.92 5.26 -18.70
C PHE A 18 14.33 4.67 -17.34
N THR A 19 14.58 3.36 -17.30
CA THR A 19 15.27 2.74 -16.16
C THR A 19 16.74 3.19 -16.12
N GLN A 20 17.37 3.13 -14.95
CA GLN A 20 18.81 3.40 -14.82
C GLN A 20 19.68 2.46 -15.68
N VAL A 21 19.24 1.22 -15.91
CA VAL A 21 19.93 0.27 -16.80
C VAL A 21 19.83 0.71 -18.27
N GLN A 22 18.67 1.18 -18.69
CA GLN A 22 18.47 1.73 -20.04
C GLN A 22 19.26 3.02 -20.23
N LEU A 23 19.21 3.95 -19.27
CA LEU A 23 19.98 5.20 -19.32
C LEU A 23 21.49 4.92 -19.41
N ARG A 24 22.02 3.96 -18.65
CA ARG A 24 23.43 3.56 -18.74
C ARG A 24 23.78 2.98 -20.11
N THR A 25 22.92 2.11 -20.63
CA THR A 25 23.14 1.49 -21.94
C THR A 25 23.12 2.54 -23.06
N LEU A 26 22.15 3.45 -23.03
CA LEU A 26 22.00 4.54 -24.00
C LEU A 26 23.13 5.56 -23.86
N LYS A 27 23.52 5.93 -22.63
CA LYS A 27 24.66 6.83 -22.36
C LYS A 27 25.97 6.24 -22.84
N SER A 28 26.20 4.94 -22.62
CA SER A 28 27.39 4.25 -23.14
C SER A 28 27.47 4.31 -24.67
N LYS A 29 26.34 4.14 -25.36
CA LYS A 29 26.28 4.23 -26.83
C LYS A 29 26.47 5.66 -27.34
N TYR A 30 25.84 6.63 -26.70
CA TYR A 30 26.04 8.05 -27.00
C TYR A 30 27.51 8.48 -26.82
N VAL A 31 28.14 8.08 -25.70
CA VAL A 31 29.56 8.36 -25.44
C VAL A 31 30.48 7.63 -26.42
N SER A 32 30.14 6.40 -26.83
CA SER A 32 30.91 5.65 -27.83
C SER A 32 31.02 6.41 -29.16
N VAL A 33 29.93 7.04 -29.62
CA VAL A 33 29.94 7.86 -30.83
C VAL A 33 30.77 9.12 -30.59
N ARG A 34 30.53 9.82 -29.47
CA ARG A 34 31.30 11.02 -29.10
C ARG A 34 32.81 10.79 -29.07
N THR A 35 33.24 9.61 -28.63
CA THR A 35 34.67 9.26 -28.51
C THR A 35 35.32 9.03 -29.87
N GLN A 36 34.54 8.67 -30.90
CA GLN A 36 35.04 8.41 -32.27
C GLN A 36 35.12 9.68 -33.12
N SER A 37 34.19 10.63 -32.95
CA SER A 37 34.04 11.83 -33.77
C SER A 37 34.30 13.16 -33.04
N GLY A 38 34.52 13.14 -31.71
CA GLY A 38 34.70 14.33 -30.87
C GLY A 38 33.40 15.04 -30.47
N ARG A 39 32.35 14.95 -31.31
CA ARG A 39 30.99 15.49 -31.12
C ARG A 39 29.95 14.51 -31.66
N VAL A 40 28.75 14.49 -31.09
CA VAL A 40 27.63 13.65 -31.60
C VAL A 40 26.72 14.53 -32.43
N THR A 41 26.54 14.21 -33.71
CA THR A 41 25.68 14.98 -34.62
C THR A 41 24.39 14.26 -34.96
N VAL A 42 23.39 14.98 -35.49
CA VAL A 42 22.16 14.38 -36.03
C VAL A 42 22.48 13.32 -37.09
N GLY A 43 23.52 13.55 -37.90
CA GLY A 43 24.00 12.62 -38.92
C GLY A 43 24.51 11.27 -38.40
N ASP A 44 24.95 11.20 -37.13
CA ASP A 44 25.47 9.96 -36.52
C ASP A 44 24.35 9.04 -35.98
N MET A 45 23.15 9.59 -35.81
CA MET A 45 22.01 8.93 -35.16
C MET A 45 21.40 7.77 -35.97
N PRO A 46 21.24 7.86 -37.30
CA PRO A 46 20.70 6.77 -38.10
C PRO A 46 21.50 5.47 -37.96
N ALA A 47 22.83 5.55 -38.03
CA ALA A 47 23.73 4.40 -37.89
C ALA A 47 23.69 3.79 -36.48
N LEU A 48 23.54 4.63 -35.44
CA LEU A 48 23.44 4.17 -34.06
C LEU A 48 22.10 3.51 -33.76
N PHE A 49 21.00 4.15 -34.15
CA PHE A 49 19.65 3.67 -33.84
C PHE A 49 19.30 2.41 -34.63
N SER A 50 19.72 2.28 -35.89
CA SER A 50 19.51 1.06 -36.68
C SER A 50 20.15 -0.19 -36.06
N ARG A 51 21.15 -0.02 -35.17
CA ARG A 51 21.83 -1.13 -34.47
C ARG A 51 21.25 -1.41 -33.07
N LEU A 52 20.21 -0.70 -32.64
CA LEU A 52 19.54 -0.96 -31.37
C LEU A 52 18.54 -2.10 -31.53
N LYS A 53 18.47 -3.01 -30.56
CA LYS A 53 17.48 -4.11 -30.53
C LYS A 53 16.04 -3.63 -30.73
N ALA A 54 15.73 -2.40 -30.29
CA ALA A 54 14.40 -1.81 -30.45
C ALA A 54 14.05 -1.46 -31.92
N PHE A 55 15.04 -1.29 -32.80
CA PHE A 55 14.86 -0.74 -34.15
C PHE A 55 15.46 -1.59 -35.29
N ILE A 56 16.38 -2.50 -34.99
CA ILE A 56 17.18 -3.26 -35.98
C ILE A 56 16.37 -4.03 -37.02
N ASP A 57 15.15 -4.46 -36.66
CA ASP A 57 14.24 -5.18 -37.55
C ASP A 57 13.00 -4.36 -37.98
N VAL A 58 12.97 -3.06 -37.63
CA VAL A 58 11.80 -2.17 -37.79
C VAL A 58 12.08 -1.01 -38.74
N PHE A 59 13.29 -0.45 -38.71
CA PHE A 59 13.70 0.69 -39.52
C PHE A 59 15.06 0.47 -40.16
N SER A 60 15.19 0.82 -41.43
CA SER A 60 16.50 0.98 -42.08
C SER A 60 17.15 2.30 -41.69
N GLU A 61 18.45 2.42 -41.92
CA GLU A 61 19.19 3.66 -41.66
C GLU A 61 18.60 4.86 -42.44
N ASN A 62 18.16 4.63 -43.68
CA ASN A 62 17.49 5.64 -44.50
C ASN A 62 16.13 6.05 -43.92
N ASP A 63 15.37 5.10 -43.35
CA ASP A 63 14.08 5.41 -42.70
C ASP A 63 14.30 6.32 -41.48
N ILE A 64 15.31 6.03 -40.67
CA ILE A 64 15.63 6.82 -39.47
C ILE A 64 16.14 8.21 -39.87
N SER A 65 16.98 8.28 -40.90
CA SER A 65 17.47 9.55 -41.45
C SER A 65 16.32 10.45 -41.92
N ALA A 66 15.37 9.90 -42.69
CA ALA A 66 14.19 10.63 -43.13
C ALA A 66 13.32 11.13 -41.95
N MET A 67 13.15 10.31 -40.91
CA MET A 67 12.36 10.68 -39.73
C MET A 67 13.02 11.77 -38.89
N LEU A 68 14.35 11.81 -38.81
CA LEU A 68 15.08 12.85 -38.09
C LEU A 68 15.09 14.17 -38.88
N GLN A 69 15.11 14.12 -40.21
CA GLN A 69 15.01 15.30 -41.08
C GLN A 69 13.66 16.03 -40.99
N GLU A 70 12.59 15.36 -40.54
CA GLU A 70 11.31 16.02 -40.23
C GLU A 70 11.42 16.98 -39.05
N SER A 71 12.32 16.71 -38.09
CA SER A 71 12.49 17.50 -36.88
C SER A 71 13.64 18.51 -36.94
N THR A 72 14.63 18.29 -37.80
CA THR A 72 15.84 19.13 -37.90
C THR A 72 16.36 19.15 -39.34
N SER A 73 16.51 20.34 -39.92
CA SER A 73 16.99 20.50 -41.32
C SER A 73 18.51 20.37 -41.47
N ASN A 74 19.27 20.39 -40.36
CA ASN A 74 20.73 20.41 -40.36
C ASN A 74 21.31 19.11 -39.78
N MET A 75 21.95 18.28 -40.61
CA MET A 75 22.52 17.00 -40.18
C MET A 75 23.86 17.13 -39.44
N ASP A 76 24.50 18.30 -39.51
CA ASP A 76 25.77 18.60 -38.84
C ASP A 76 25.58 19.23 -37.45
N GLU A 77 24.33 19.37 -36.99
CA GLU A 77 24.00 19.92 -35.68
C GLU A 77 24.40 18.96 -34.55
N GLU A 78 25.08 19.49 -33.53
CA GLU A 78 25.50 18.72 -32.35
C GLU A 78 24.30 18.46 -31.43
N ILE A 79 24.10 17.20 -31.05
CA ILE A 79 23.00 16.75 -30.20
C ILE A 79 23.56 16.42 -28.83
N ASP A 80 22.94 16.98 -27.78
CA ASP A 80 23.23 16.61 -26.39
C ASP A 80 22.54 15.30 -25.96
N PHE A 81 22.88 14.79 -24.77
CA PHE A 81 22.35 13.49 -24.34
C PHE A 81 20.83 13.49 -24.13
N GLU A 82 20.23 14.63 -23.76
CA GLU A 82 18.77 14.70 -23.56
C GLU A 82 18.00 14.73 -24.88
N SER A 83 18.50 15.49 -25.85
CA SER A 83 17.96 15.52 -27.21
C SER A 83 18.10 14.15 -27.88
N PHE A 84 19.21 13.44 -27.61
CA PHE A 84 19.38 12.04 -28.00
C PHE A 84 18.29 11.12 -27.43
N LEU A 85 17.96 11.26 -26.14
CA LEU A 85 16.91 10.47 -25.50
C LEU A 85 15.51 10.81 -26.04
N ARG A 86 15.24 12.08 -26.34
CA ARG A 86 13.98 12.52 -26.96
C ARG A 86 13.81 11.95 -28.37
N ALA A 87 14.87 11.95 -29.17
CA ALA A 87 14.87 11.31 -30.50
C ALA A 87 14.60 9.80 -30.41
N TYR A 88 15.23 9.13 -29.43
CA TYR A 88 14.98 7.70 -29.17
C TYR A 88 13.50 7.41 -28.83
N LEU A 89 12.87 8.23 -27.99
CA LEU A 89 11.45 8.06 -27.63
C LEU A 89 10.51 8.29 -28.81
N ASN A 90 10.79 9.30 -29.64
CA ASN A 90 9.99 9.56 -30.83
C ASN A 90 10.01 8.37 -31.80
N LEU A 91 11.21 7.84 -32.07
CA LEU A 91 11.40 6.66 -32.91
C LEU A 91 10.73 5.41 -32.32
N HIS A 92 10.78 5.24 -31.00
CA HIS A 92 10.10 4.14 -30.30
C HIS A 92 8.57 4.23 -30.42
N GLY A 93 7.99 5.43 -30.32
CA GLY A 93 6.57 5.65 -30.55
C GLY A 93 6.15 5.23 -31.97
N ARG A 94 6.93 5.63 -32.98
CA ARG A 94 6.70 5.28 -34.39
C ARG A 94 6.91 3.79 -34.67
N ALA A 95 7.90 3.15 -34.04
CA ALA A 95 8.16 1.70 -34.15
C ALA A 95 6.96 0.88 -33.66
N SER A 96 6.35 1.29 -32.54
CA SER A 96 5.17 0.64 -31.96
C SER A 96 3.95 0.69 -32.90
N ILE A 97 3.78 1.79 -33.62
CA ILE A 97 2.69 1.97 -34.60
C ILE A 97 2.93 1.11 -35.86
N LYS A 98 4.15 1.14 -36.42
CA LYS A 98 4.52 0.39 -37.63
C LYS A 98 4.50 -1.14 -37.42
N SER A 99 4.81 -1.61 -36.21
CA SER A 99 4.71 -3.04 -35.83
C SER A 99 3.27 -3.54 -35.71
N LYS A 100 2.33 -2.70 -35.26
CA LYS A 100 0.90 -3.06 -35.18
C LYS A 100 0.23 -3.21 -36.56
N SER A 101 0.65 -2.43 -37.57
CA SER A 101 0.07 -2.52 -38.92
C SER A 101 0.62 -3.68 -39.76
N SER A 102 1.81 -4.21 -39.42
CA SER A 102 2.53 -5.21 -40.21
C SER A 102 2.48 -6.63 -39.64
N GLY A 103 1.81 -6.84 -38.50
CA GLY A 103 1.64 -8.17 -37.87
C GLY A 103 2.93 -8.80 -37.31
N LYS A 104 4.09 -8.13 -37.41
CA LYS A 104 5.37 -8.58 -36.87
C LYS A 104 5.49 -8.17 -35.40
N LYS A 105 5.60 -9.14 -34.48
CA LYS A 105 5.93 -8.92 -33.05
C LYS A 105 7.35 -8.38 -32.89
N LEU A 106 7.54 -7.31 -32.11
CA LEU A 106 8.87 -6.86 -31.69
C LEU A 106 9.56 -7.94 -30.85
N ALA A 107 10.76 -8.35 -31.26
CA ALA A 107 11.67 -9.11 -30.40
C ALA A 107 12.16 -8.20 -29.28
N GLY A 108 11.61 -8.38 -28.08
CA GLY A 108 11.77 -7.48 -26.92
C GLY A 108 10.45 -7.15 -26.23
N SER A 109 9.31 -7.44 -26.86
CA SER A 109 8.01 -7.53 -26.20
C SER A 109 7.96 -8.81 -25.36
N SER A 110 8.52 -8.78 -24.15
CA SER A 110 8.19 -9.79 -23.15
C SER A 110 6.68 -9.72 -22.89
N SER A 111 5.98 -10.76 -23.32
CA SER A 111 4.57 -11.03 -23.07
C SER A 111 4.29 -11.38 -21.60
N PHE A 112 4.82 -10.58 -20.67
CA PHE A 112 4.76 -10.82 -19.23
C PHE A 112 3.94 -9.76 -18.47
N LEU A 113 3.27 -8.84 -19.17
CA LEU A 113 2.44 -7.77 -18.58
C LEU A 113 1.00 -8.24 -18.23
N LYS A 114 0.83 -9.43 -17.68
CA LYS A 114 -0.48 -9.90 -17.13
C LYS A 114 -0.44 -10.38 -15.69
N ALA A 115 0.61 -10.05 -14.93
CA ALA A 115 0.63 -10.22 -13.49
C ALA A 115 0.72 -8.85 -12.81
N SER A 116 -0.18 -8.62 -11.85
CA SER A 116 -0.25 -7.44 -11.00
C SER A 116 1.05 -7.27 -10.19
N THR A 117 2.03 -6.57 -10.75
CA THR A 117 3.17 -6.05 -10.00
C THR A 117 3.84 -4.92 -10.79
N THR A 118 3.45 -3.69 -10.47
CA THR A 118 4.26 -2.46 -10.45
C THR A 118 5.47 -2.38 -11.40
N THR A 119 5.28 -1.90 -12.62
CA THR A 119 5.99 -0.77 -13.29
C THR A 119 5.79 -0.83 -14.81
N PHE A 120 5.61 0.36 -15.41
CA PHE A 120 5.59 0.73 -16.84
C PHE A 120 4.23 0.93 -17.56
N HIS A 121 4.10 2.17 -18.04
CA HIS A 121 3.13 2.80 -18.97
C HIS A 121 1.79 3.26 -18.39
N HIS A 122 1.66 4.59 -18.19
CA HIS A 122 0.39 5.23 -17.81
C HIS A 122 -0.06 6.23 -18.87
N ASN A 123 -0.74 5.74 -19.90
CA ASN A 123 -1.91 6.48 -20.34
C ASN A 123 -2.93 6.31 -19.20
N ILE A 124 -3.28 7.41 -18.54
CA ILE A 124 -4.41 7.41 -17.61
C ILE A 124 -5.61 6.95 -18.42
N ASN A 125 -6.28 5.88 -17.97
CA ASN A 125 -7.52 5.48 -18.59
C ASN A 125 -8.60 6.51 -18.21
N GLU A 126 -8.85 7.48 -19.08
CA GLU A 126 -9.82 8.55 -18.84
C GLU A 126 -11.23 8.00 -18.55
N SER A 127 -11.57 6.83 -19.10
CA SER A 127 -12.84 6.16 -18.78
C SER A 127 -12.90 5.70 -17.32
N GLU A 128 -11.82 5.16 -16.77
CA GLU A 128 -11.75 4.74 -15.36
C GLU A 128 -11.77 5.95 -14.44
N LYS A 129 -10.99 6.98 -14.75
CA LYS A 129 -10.97 8.24 -14.01
C LYS A 129 -12.38 8.84 -13.94
N ASN A 130 -13.10 8.90 -15.05
CA ASN A 130 -14.47 9.42 -15.09
C ASN A 130 -15.40 8.61 -14.17
N SER A 131 -15.38 7.27 -14.27
CA SER A 131 -16.18 6.39 -13.41
C SER A 131 -15.88 6.59 -11.92
N TYR A 132 -14.60 6.75 -11.55
CA TYR A 132 -14.19 6.98 -10.16
C TYR A 132 -14.64 8.35 -9.65
N VAL A 133 -14.53 9.40 -10.47
CA VAL A 133 -15.01 10.74 -10.12
C VAL A 133 -16.53 10.74 -9.92
N GLN A 134 -17.28 10.12 -10.83
CA GLN A 134 -18.74 9.99 -10.68
C GLN A 134 -19.12 9.23 -9.40
N HIS A 135 -18.38 8.14 -9.10
CA HIS A 135 -18.57 7.38 -7.88
C HIS A 135 -18.31 8.23 -6.62
N ILE A 136 -17.25 9.04 -6.61
CA ILE A 136 -16.93 9.97 -5.53
C ILE A 136 -18.04 11.01 -5.37
N ASN A 137 -18.43 11.69 -6.45
CA ASN A 137 -19.48 12.71 -6.41
C ASN A 137 -20.81 12.14 -5.86
N LYS A 138 -21.15 10.90 -6.23
CA LYS A 138 -22.37 10.23 -5.77
C LYS A 138 -22.37 9.94 -4.27
N HIS A 139 -21.25 9.46 -3.71
CA HIS A 139 -21.21 8.96 -2.33
C HIS A 139 -20.73 10.00 -1.31
N LEU A 140 -19.99 11.01 -1.75
CA LEU A 140 -19.42 12.04 -0.87
C LEU A 140 -20.00 13.45 -1.12
N GLY A 141 -20.89 13.62 -2.10
CA GLY A 141 -21.48 14.92 -2.45
C GLY A 141 -22.16 15.64 -1.27
N GLU A 142 -22.79 14.88 -0.37
CA GLU A 142 -23.48 15.41 0.82
C GLU A 142 -22.58 15.46 2.08
N ASP A 143 -21.29 15.16 1.95
CA ASP A 143 -20.37 15.20 3.08
C ASP A 143 -20.19 16.62 3.62
N LYS A 144 -20.20 16.78 4.95
CA LYS A 144 -20.16 18.09 5.61
C LYS A 144 -18.97 18.96 5.20
N PHE A 145 -17.82 18.35 4.91
CA PHE A 145 -16.60 19.05 4.52
C PHE A 145 -16.42 19.06 2.99
N LEU A 146 -16.64 17.92 2.32
CA LEU A 146 -16.38 17.80 0.88
C LEU A 146 -17.46 18.45 0.00
N LYS A 147 -18.66 18.73 0.50
CA LYS A 147 -19.71 19.44 -0.27
C LYS A 147 -19.25 20.77 -0.86
N ASP A 148 -18.27 21.44 -0.25
CA ASP A 148 -17.72 22.71 -0.73
C ASP A 148 -16.74 22.52 -1.91
N TYR A 149 -16.33 21.28 -2.19
CA TYR A 149 -15.36 20.90 -3.23
C TYR A 149 -15.94 19.95 -4.28
N LEU A 150 -17.16 19.44 -4.06
CA LEU A 150 -17.87 18.53 -4.95
C LEU A 150 -19.05 19.26 -5.62
N PRO A 151 -19.43 18.89 -6.85
CA PRO A 151 -18.92 17.79 -7.66
C PRO A 151 -17.59 18.11 -8.37
N ILE A 152 -16.71 17.11 -8.48
CA ILE A 152 -15.49 17.17 -9.29
C ILE A 152 -15.85 16.99 -10.76
N ASP A 153 -15.27 17.80 -11.64
CA ASP A 153 -15.33 17.60 -13.08
C ASP A 153 -14.36 16.48 -13.52
N PRO A 154 -14.86 15.35 -14.08
CA PRO A 154 -14.04 14.22 -14.48
C PRO A 154 -13.04 14.52 -15.60
N SER A 155 -13.28 15.56 -16.40
CA SER A 155 -12.39 15.95 -17.50
C SER A 155 -11.12 16.68 -17.02
N THR A 156 -11.12 17.20 -15.79
CA THR A 156 -10.05 18.05 -15.25
C THR A 156 -9.09 17.29 -14.33
N ASN A 157 -8.02 17.95 -13.88
CA ASN A 157 -7.12 17.42 -12.85
C ASN A 157 -7.60 17.69 -11.41
N ALA A 158 -8.81 18.23 -11.22
CA ALA A 158 -9.34 18.61 -9.91
C ALA A 158 -9.39 17.43 -8.92
N LEU A 159 -9.60 16.20 -9.41
CA LEU A 159 -9.48 14.99 -8.59
C LEU A 159 -8.10 14.91 -7.91
N PHE A 160 -7.04 15.09 -8.70
CA PHE A 160 -5.67 14.95 -8.21
C PHE A 160 -5.30 16.08 -7.26
N ASP A 161 -5.81 17.29 -7.48
CA ASP A 161 -5.57 18.42 -6.58
C ASP A 161 -6.27 18.24 -5.24
N LEU A 162 -7.54 17.79 -5.24
CA LEU A 162 -8.30 17.57 -4.00
C LEU A 162 -7.73 16.42 -3.14
N ILE A 163 -7.07 15.45 -3.77
CA ILE A 163 -6.45 14.32 -3.06
C ILE A 163 -5.22 14.73 -2.27
N LYS A 164 -4.53 15.81 -2.64
CA LYS A 164 -3.27 16.23 -2.02
C LYS A 164 -3.37 16.44 -0.51
N ASP A 165 -4.55 16.80 0.00
CA ASP A 165 -4.77 17.02 1.44
C ASP A 165 -5.14 15.75 2.22
N GLY A 166 -5.38 14.63 1.54
CA GLY A 166 -5.64 13.31 2.12
C GLY A 166 -7.05 13.11 2.69
N VAL A 167 -7.83 14.19 2.88
CA VAL A 167 -9.20 14.13 3.44
C VAL A 167 -10.13 13.29 2.56
N LEU A 168 -10.10 13.51 1.24
CA LEU A 168 -10.96 12.77 0.29
C LEU A 168 -10.74 11.26 0.38
N LEU A 169 -9.48 10.81 0.40
CA LEU A 169 -9.16 9.38 0.45
C LEU A 169 -9.56 8.76 1.80
N CYS A 170 -9.35 9.46 2.92
CA CYS A 170 -9.81 8.99 4.23
C CYS A 170 -11.33 8.81 4.27
N LYS A 171 -12.09 9.77 3.73
CA LYS A 171 -13.55 9.68 3.67
C LYS A 171 -14.01 8.57 2.71
N LEU A 172 -13.33 8.40 1.58
CA LEU A 172 -13.62 7.31 0.65
C LEU A 172 -13.39 5.92 1.27
N ILE A 173 -12.40 5.77 2.16
CA ILE A 173 -12.21 4.54 2.93
C ILE A 173 -13.43 4.24 3.81
N ASN A 174 -14.01 5.25 4.47
CA ASN A 174 -15.23 5.07 5.26
C ASN A 174 -16.47 4.79 4.39
N VAL A 175 -16.52 5.28 3.15
CA VAL A 175 -17.56 4.90 2.19
C VAL A 175 -17.44 3.41 1.84
N ALA A 176 -16.22 2.89 1.68
CA ALA A 176 -16.00 1.49 1.36
C ALA A 176 -16.23 0.55 2.54
N VAL A 177 -15.72 0.91 3.72
CA VAL A 177 -15.90 0.15 4.96
C VAL A 177 -16.19 1.15 6.08
N PRO A 178 -17.47 1.32 6.47
CA PRO A 178 -17.87 2.26 7.50
C PRO A 178 -17.12 2.08 8.82
N ASN A 179 -16.84 3.19 9.52
CA ASN A 179 -16.15 3.22 10.81
C ASN A 179 -14.70 2.70 10.81
N THR A 180 -14.06 2.59 9.64
CA THR A 180 -12.63 2.23 9.56
C THR A 180 -11.73 3.33 10.10
N ILE A 181 -12.09 4.59 9.81
CA ILE A 181 -11.41 5.79 10.26
C ILE A 181 -12.37 6.61 11.10
N ASP A 182 -11.96 6.93 12.32
CA ASP A 182 -12.60 7.98 13.11
C ASP A 182 -12.30 9.33 12.46
N GLU A 183 -13.32 9.96 11.88
CA GLU A 183 -13.15 11.23 11.16
C GLU A 183 -12.62 12.36 12.05
N ARG A 184 -12.76 12.25 13.37
CA ARG A 184 -12.23 13.22 14.34
C ARG A 184 -10.69 13.22 14.38
N ALA A 185 -10.05 12.18 13.86
CA ALA A 185 -8.60 12.13 13.71
C ALA A 185 -8.11 12.80 12.41
N ILE A 186 -8.98 13.05 11.44
CA ILE A 186 -8.63 13.66 10.15
C ILE A 186 -8.43 15.17 10.34
N ASN A 187 -7.34 15.71 9.81
CA ASN A 187 -7.12 17.15 9.76
C ASN A 187 -7.98 17.75 8.63
N THR A 188 -9.06 18.44 8.97
CA THR A 188 -10.08 18.98 8.03
C THR A 188 -10.08 20.51 7.95
N LYS A 189 -8.91 21.15 8.08
CA LYS A 189 -8.79 22.60 7.90
C LYS A 189 -8.83 22.96 6.40
N LYS A 190 -9.25 24.19 6.07
CA LYS A 190 -9.24 24.70 4.69
C LYS A 190 -7.83 24.79 4.08
N SER A 191 -6.83 24.99 4.92
CA SER A 191 -5.41 25.00 4.53
C SER A 191 -4.64 24.15 5.53
N LEU A 192 -4.07 23.06 5.06
CA LEU A 192 -3.25 22.17 5.87
C LEU A 192 -1.77 22.52 5.71
N ASN A 193 -1.04 22.48 6.83
CA ASN A 193 0.41 22.53 6.75
C ASN A 193 0.97 21.19 6.23
N PRO A 194 2.23 21.14 5.75
CA PRO A 194 2.81 19.91 5.19
C PRO A 194 2.78 18.71 6.14
N TRP A 195 2.89 18.95 7.45
CA TRP A 195 2.85 17.89 8.45
C TRP A 195 1.43 17.33 8.59
N GLU A 196 0.42 18.18 8.79
CA GLU A 196 -0.99 17.78 8.88
C GLU A 196 -1.46 17.02 7.63
N ARG A 197 -0.99 17.43 6.44
CA ARG A 197 -1.22 16.73 5.18
C ARG A 197 -0.58 15.34 5.19
N ASN A 198 0.68 15.24 5.58
CA ASN A 198 1.37 13.95 5.67
C ASN A 198 0.70 13.01 6.69
N GLU A 199 0.18 13.55 7.80
CA GLU A 199 -0.58 12.76 8.78
C GLU A 199 -1.88 12.19 8.19
N ASN A 200 -2.64 12.98 7.43
CA ASN A 200 -3.83 12.49 6.74
C ASN A 200 -3.47 11.34 5.78
N HIS A 201 -2.39 11.47 5.01
CA HIS A 201 -1.94 10.40 4.10
C HIS A 201 -1.43 9.18 4.84
N THR A 202 -0.76 9.36 5.98
CA THR A 202 -0.30 8.26 6.83
C THR A 202 -1.50 7.49 7.39
N LEU A 203 -2.51 8.21 7.90
CA LEU A 203 -3.79 7.63 8.32
C LEU A 203 -4.48 6.89 7.17
N CYS A 204 -4.54 7.49 5.98
CA CYS A 204 -5.13 6.91 4.79
C CYS A 204 -4.46 5.58 4.42
N LEU A 205 -3.14 5.55 4.25
CA LEU A 205 -2.41 4.36 3.81
C LEU A 205 -2.52 3.22 4.83
N ASN A 206 -2.39 3.51 6.12
CA ASN A 206 -2.52 2.48 7.16
C ASN A 206 -3.96 1.96 7.30
N SER A 207 -4.96 2.81 7.06
CA SER A 207 -6.37 2.41 7.06
C SER A 207 -6.73 1.63 5.79
N ALA A 208 -6.15 1.98 4.65
CA ALA A 208 -6.27 1.23 3.40
C ALA A 208 -5.73 -0.21 3.56
N LYS A 209 -4.57 -0.39 4.20
CA LYS A 209 -4.06 -1.72 4.57
C LYS A 209 -5.05 -2.49 5.44
N ALA A 210 -5.68 -1.82 6.39
CA ALA A 210 -6.62 -2.43 7.33
C ALA A 210 -7.97 -2.85 6.73
N ILE A 211 -8.29 -2.38 5.51
CA ILE A 211 -9.46 -2.85 4.73
C ILE A 211 -9.07 -3.82 3.62
N GLY A 212 -7.77 -4.08 3.42
CA GLY A 212 -7.27 -5.06 2.45
C GLY A 212 -6.68 -4.46 1.17
N CYS A 213 -6.48 -3.14 1.09
CA CYS A 213 -5.75 -2.56 -0.04
C CYS A 213 -4.27 -2.95 -0.01
N THR A 214 -3.71 -3.27 -1.17
CA THR A 214 -2.28 -3.49 -1.37
C THR A 214 -1.62 -2.15 -1.71
N VAL A 215 -1.00 -1.53 -0.71
CA VAL A 215 -0.37 -0.19 -0.81
C VAL A 215 1.14 -0.21 -0.53
N VAL A 216 1.78 -1.37 -0.64
CA VAL A 216 3.22 -1.56 -0.32
C VAL A 216 4.12 -0.67 -1.18
N ASN A 217 3.67 -0.36 -2.40
CA ASN A 217 4.37 0.47 -3.37
C ASN A 217 3.90 1.94 -3.39
N ILE A 218 3.12 2.37 -2.40
CA ILE A 218 2.60 3.74 -2.31
C ILE A 218 3.08 4.37 -1.00
N GLY A 219 3.91 5.40 -1.09
CA GLY A 219 4.34 6.23 0.02
C GLY A 219 3.43 7.45 0.21
N THR A 220 3.55 8.12 1.37
CA THR A 220 2.79 9.35 1.64
C THR A 220 3.13 10.46 0.64
N GLN A 221 4.41 10.56 0.26
CA GLN A 221 4.88 11.54 -0.72
C GLN A 221 4.27 11.34 -2.11
N ASP A 222 4.00 10.09 -2.51
CA ASP A 222 3.31 9.81 -3.78
C ASP A 222 1.89 10.39 -3.82
N LEU A 223 1.21 10.41 -2.66
CA LEU A 223 -0.12 10.99 -2.50
C LEU A 223 -0.08 12.52 -2.37
N VAL A 224 0.95 13.07 -1.71
CA VAL A 224 1.21 14.53 -1.66
C VAL A 224 1.50 15.09 -3.05
N GLU A 225 2.29 14.38 -3.85
CA GLU A 225 2.56 14.71 -5.26
C GLU A 225 1.37 14.37 -6.17
N SER A 226 0.40 13.61 -5.67
CA SER A 226 -0.78 13.14 -6.38
C SER A 226 -0.43 12.41 -7.68
N ARG A 227 0.48 11.44 -7.58
CA ARG A 227 0.92 10.64 -8.74
C ARG A 227 -0.27 9.87 -9.34
N PRO A 228 -0.71 10.20 -10.57
CA PRO A 228 -2.05 9.79 -11.04
C PRO A 228 -2.30 8.29 -11.01
N HIS A 229 -1.31 7.49 -11.41
CA HIS A 229 -1.43 6.04 -11.48
C HIS A 229 -1.54 5.36 -10.11
N LEU A 230 -0.83 5.87 -9.10
CA LEU A 230 -0.90 5.34 -7.73
C LEU A 230 -2.21 5.74 -7.08
N VAL A 231 -2.63 6.99 -7.30
CA VAL A 231 -3.89 7.54 -6.80
C VAL A 231 -5.09 6.78 -7.39
N LEU A 232 -5.17 6.64 -8.72
CA LEU A 232 -6.25 5.90 -9.37
C LEU A 232 -6.21 4.42 -9.00
N GLY A 233 -5.02 3.83 -8.87
CA GLY A 233 -4.86 2.44 -8.40
C GLY A 233 -5.38 2.24 -6.98
N LEU A 234 -5.17 3.20 -6.08
CA LEU A 234 -5.72 3.17 -4.72
C LEU A 234 -7.24 3.35 -4.71
N ILE A 235 -7.77 4.33 -5.45
CA ILE A 235 -9.22 4.55 -5.56
C ILE A 235 -9.91 3.31 -6.13
N SER A 236 -9.35 2.71 -7.18
CA SER A 236 -9.86 1.48 -7.78
C SER A 236 -10.01 0.36 -6.75
N GLN A 237 -8.98 0.14 -5.91
CA GLN A 237 -9.04 -0.87 -4.85
C GLN A 237 -10.10 -0.54 -3.80
N ILE A 238 -10.20 0.71 -3.35
CA ILE A 238 -11.21 1.13 -2.36
C ILE A 238 -12.63 0.94 -2.90
N VAL A 239 -12.89 1.36 -4.13
CA VAL A 239 -14.20 1.18 -4.80
C VAL A 239 -14.52 -0.30 -5.00
N LYS A 240 -13.53 -1.13 -5.38
CA LYS A 240 -13.73 -2.58 -5.48
C LYS A 240 -14.12 -3.21 -4.15
N ILE A 241 -13.47 -2.81 -3.05
CA ILE A 241 -13.82 -3.29 -1.70
C ILE A 241 -15.28 -2.95 -1.38
N GLN A 242 -15.70 -1.71 -1.65
CA GLN A 242 -17.08 -1.29 -1.42
C GLN A 242 -18.09 -2.13 -2.22
N LEU A 243 -17.88 -2.28 -3.52
CA LEU A 243 -18.83 -2.92 -4.42
C LEU A 243 -18.91 -4.44 -4.22
N LEU A 244 -17.86 -5.05 -3.70
CA LEU A 244 -17.74 -6.50 -3.51
C LEU A 244 -17.89 -6.94 -2.05
N ALA A 245 -18.16 -6.01 -1.13
CA ALA A 245 -18.24 -6.28 0.30
C ALA A 245 -19.26 -7.38 0.63
N ASP A 246 -20.40 -7.39 -0.06
CA ASP A 246 -21.49 -8.33 0.17
C ASP A 246 -21.41 -9.62 -0.65
N VAL A 247 -20.45 -9.72 -1.58
CA VAL A 247 -20.30 -10.90 -2.45
C VAL A 247 -19.54 -12.01 -1.71
N ASN A 248 -20.20 -12.58 -0.70
CA ASN A 248 -19.69 -13.70 0.09
C ASN A 248 -20.85 -14.51 0.70
N LEU A 249 -20.60 -15.78 1.04
CA LEU A 249 -21.62 -16.70 1.55
C LEU A 249 -22.25 -16.27 2.89
N LYS A 250 -21.61 -15.37 3.65
CA LYS A 250 -22.14 -14.85 4.92
C LYS A 250 -23.22 -13.79 4.67
N ASN A 251 -22.99 -12.88 3.73
CA ASN A 251 -23.91 -11.79 3.43
C ASN A 251 -24.92 -12.15 2.33
N THR A 252 -24.59 -13.10 1.46
CA THR A 252 -25.46 -13.60 0.38
C THR A 252 -25.52 -15.13 0.43
N PRO A 253 -26.34 -15.71 1.32
CA PRO A 253 -26.50 -17.16 1.46
C PRO A 253 -26.99 -17.85 0.17
N GLU A 254 -27.64 -17.12 -0.73
CA GLU A 254 -28.12 -17.61 -2.03
C GLU A 254 -26.98 -18.07 -2.94
N LEU A 255 -25.74 -17.67 -2.67
CA LEU A 255 -24.56 -18.14 -3.39
C LEU A 255 -24.34 -19.67 -3.24
N VAL A 256 -24.96 -20.33 -2.27
CA VAL A 256 -24.94 -21.79 -2.13
C VAL A 256 -25.49 -22.48 -3.38
N GLU A 257 -26.43 -21.87 -4.10
CA GLU A 257 -26.96 -22.44 -5.36
C GLU A 257 -25.91 -22.53 -6.48
N LEU A 258 -24.77 -21.85 -6.33
CA LEU A 258 -23.66 -21.89 -7.30
C LEU A 258 -22.79 -23.15 -7.19
N ILE A 259 -23.10 -24.02 -6.24
CA ILE A 259 -22.34 -25.25 -5.98
C ILE A 259 -22.97 -26.36 -6.82
N ASP A 260 -22.19 -26.94 -7.72
CA ASP A 260 -22.60 -28.15 -8.44
C ASP A 260 -22.60 -29.35 -7.46
N ASP A 261 -23.38 -30.40 -7.71
CA ASP A 261 -23.54 -31.57 -6.81
C ASP A 261 -22.22 -32.28 -6.41
N ASN A 262 -21.10 -31.96 -7.08
CA ASN A 262 -19.77 -32.53 -6.85
C ASN A 262 -18.77 -31.55 -6.18
N GLU A 263 -19.15 -30.31 -5.88
CA GLU A 263 -18.27 -29.30 -5.26
C GLU A 263 -18.63 -29.08 -3.78
N GLU A 264 -17.62 -28.82 -2.94
CA GLU A 264 -17.83 -28.53 -1.52
C GLU A 264 -18.08 -27.03 -1.28
N VAL A 265 -18.95 -26.69 -0.33
CA VAL A 265 -19.28 -25.31 0.07
C VAL A 265 -18.03 -24.49 0.44
N GLU A 266 -17.02 -25.15 0.99
CA GLU A 266 -15.75 -24.54 1.37
C GLU A 266 -14.96 -24.00 0.17
N GLU A 267 -15.07 -24.60 -1.02
CA GLU A 267 -14.38 -24.10 -2.21
C GLU A 267 -14.89 -22.72 -2.63
N LEU A 268 -16.19 -22.48 -2.49
CA LEU A 268 -16.81 -21.19 -2.80
C LEU A 268 -16.42 -20.10 -1.79
N ARG A 269 -16.26 -20.45 -0.51
CA ARG A 269 -15.79 -19.52 0.55
C ARG A 269 -14.37 -19.01 0.29
N ASN A 270 -13.54 -19.80 -0.38
CA ASN A 270 -12.13 -19.49 -0.63
C ASN A 270 -11.89 -18.64 -1.89
N LEU A 271 -12.92 -18.49 -2.72
CA LEU A 271 -12.80 -17.67 -3.93
C LEU A 271 -12.81 -16.19 -3.59
N ALA A 272 -11.92 -15.43 -4.24
CA ALA A 272 -11.99 -13.98 -4.21
C ALA A 272 -13.38 -13.50 -4.73
N PRO A 273 -13.93 -12.39 -4.22
CA PRO A 273 -15.27 -11.93 -4.60
C PRO A 273 -15.49 -11.78 -6.12
N GLU A 274 -14.46 -11.36 -6.87
CA GLU A 274 -14.51 -11.28 -8.33
C GLU A 274 -14.73 -12.66 -8.99
N LYS A 275 -14.20 -13.73 -8.40
CA LYS A 275 -14.38 -15.11 -8.87
C LYS A 275 -15.75 -15.66 -8.50
N VAL A 276 -16.25 -15.33 -7.31
CA VAL A 276 -17.62 -15.63 -6.90
C VAL A 276 -18.61 -14.97 -7.87
N LEU A 277 -18.41 -13.70 -8.21
CA LEU A 277 -19.25 -12.97 -9.17
C LEU A 277 -19.19 -13.58 -10.58
N LEU A 278 -18.02 -14.03 -11.04
CA LEU A 278 -17.90 -14.75 -12.31
C LEU A 278 -18.66 -16.09 -12.27
N LYS A 279 -18.58 -16.84 -11.16
CA LYS A 279 -19.31 -18.10 -10.99
C LYS A 279 -20.81 -17.85 -11.00
N TRP A 280 -21.27 -16.83 -10.29
CA TRP A 280 -22.65 -16.36 -10.27
C TRP A 280 -23.16 -15.99 -11.66
N MET A 281 -22.41 -15.19 -12.41
CA MET A 281 -22.78 -14.78 -13.76
C MET A 281 -22.90 -15.99 -14.69
N ASN A 282 -21.91 -16.90 -14.66
CA ASN A 282 -21.94 -18.10 -15.48
C ASN A 282 -23.08 -19.06 -15.12
N PHE A 283 -23.45 -19.15 -13.84
CA PHE A 283 -24.59 -19.94 -13.39
C PHE A 283 -25.91 -19.49 -14.04
N HIS A 284 -26.19 -18.19 -14.00
CA HIS A 284 -27.39 -17.63 -14.64
C HIS A 284 -27.32 -17.69 -16.17
N LEU A 285 -26.16 -17.42 -16.75
CA LEU A 285 -25.93 -17.54 -18.20
C LEU A 285 -26.20 -18.97 -18.71
N LYS A 286 -25.74 -19.99 -17.98
CA LYS A 286 -25.99 -21.40 -18.30
C LYS A 286 -27.48 -21.72 -18.25
N LYS A 287 -28.21 -21.20 -17.24
CA LYS A 287 -29.68 -21.31 -17.16
C LYS A 287 -30.38 -20.61 -18.34
N ALA A 288 -29.81 -19.52 -18.85
CA ALA A 288 -30.32 -18.76 -20.01
C ALA A 288 -30.03 -19.41 -21.37
N GLY A 289 -29.31 -20.54 -21.41
CA GLY A 289 -28.87 -21.18 -22.65
C GLY A 289 -27.67 -20.50 -23.33
N TYR A 290 -26.95 -19.62 -22.62
CA TYR A 290 -25.73 -19.02 -23.15
C TYR A 290 -24.58 -20.05 -23.16
N THR A 291 -23.92 -20.19 -24.31
CA THR A 291 -22.97 -21.28 -24.57
C THR A 291 -21.51 -20.92 -24.25
N LYS A 292 -21.19 -19.62 -24.21
CA LYS A 292 -19.82 -19.15 -23.93
C LYS A 292 -19.62 -19.01 -22.42
N GLN A 293 -18.43 -19.34 -21.94
CA GLN A 293 -18.07 -19.10 -20.56
C GLN A 293 -17.47 -17.71 -20.41
N VAL A 294 -17.97 -16.93 -19.44
CA VAL A 294 -17.41 -15.63 -19.08
C VAL A 294 -16.29 -15.84 -18.07
N THR A 295 -15.07 -15.49 -18.44
CA THR A 295 -13.88 -15.65 -17.60
C THR A 295 -13.32 -14.33 -17.07
N ASN A 296 -13.78 -13.20 -17.63
CA ASN A 296 -13.39 -11.85 -17.25
C ASN A 296 -14.49 -10.81 -17.58
N PHE A 297 -14.52 -9.68 -16.87
CA PHE A 297 -15.45 -8.56 -17.11
C PHE A 297 -14.94 -7.55 -18.14
N SER A 298 -14.16 -8.01 -19.13
CA SER A 298 -13.59 -7.16 -20.18
C SER A 298 -13.94 -7.70 -21.57
N SER A 299 -13.05 -8.48 -22.20
CA SER A 299 -13.24 -9.00 -23.55
C SER A 299 -14.46 -9.88 -23.72
N ASP A 300 -14.90 -10.57 -22.66
CA ASP A 300 -15.95 -11.59 -22.74
C ASP A 300 -17.36 -10.99 -22.61
N VAL A 301 -17.45 -9.72 -22.19
CA VAL A 301 -18.72 -9.01 -22.00
C VAL A 301 -18.82 -7.74 -22.85
N LYS A 302 -17.75 -7.39 -23.58
CA LYS A 302 -17.63 -6.14 -24.35
C LYS A 302 -18.68 -5.98 -25.46
N ASP A 303 -19.19 -7.08 -25.99
CA ASP A 303 -20.18 -7.10 -27.07
C ASP A 303 -21.62 -7.02 -26.55
N GLY A 304 -21.80 -7.02 -25.22
CA GLY A 304 -23.10 -6.94 -24.58
C GLY A 304 -23.92 -8.24 -24.65
N GLU A 305 -23.44 -9.28 -25.35
CA GLU A 305 -24.19 -10.52 -25.56
C GLU A 305 -24.44 -11.23 -24.22
N ALA A 306 -23.38 -11.42 -23.43
CA ALA A 306 -23.49 -12.03 -22.11
C ALA A 306 -24.41 -11.21 -21.16
N TYR A 307 -24.41 -9.88 -21.26
CA TYR A 307 -25.31 -9.05 -20.45
C TYR A 307 -26.77 -9.21 -20.86
N ALA A 308 -27.07 -9.32 -22.16
CA ALA A 308 -28.42 -9.54 -22.64
C ALA A 308 -29.00 -10.86 -22.10
N TYR A 309 -28.25 -11.96 -22.22
CA TYR A 309 -28.66 -13.26 -21.66
C TYR A 309 -28.81 -13.23 -20.14
N LEU A 310 -27.90 -12.56 -19.43
CA LEU A 310 -27.96 -12.43 -17.98
C LEU A 310 -29.23 -11.68 -17.54
N LEU A 311 -29.55 -10.55 -18.19
CA LEU A 311 -30.75 -9.78 -17.89
C LEU A 311 -32.02 -10.59 -18.18
N THR A 312 -32.06 -11.33 -19.29
CA THR A 312 -33.16 -12.26 -19.59
C THR A 312 -33.32 -13.35 -18.52
N ALA A 313 -32.22 -13.84 -17.95
CA ALA A 313 -32.28 -14.86 -16.88
C ALA A 313 -32.73 -14.31 -15.53
N LEU A 314 -32.34 -13.07 -15.20
CA LEU A 314 -32.61 -12.45 -13.91
C LEU A 314 -34.00 -11.81 -13.84
N ALA A 315 -34.49 -11.30 -14.97
CA ALA A 315 -35.80 -10.69 -15.08
C ALA A 315 -36.49 -11.14 -16.38
N PRO A 316 -36.92 -12.41 -16.49
CA PRO A 316 -37.52 -12.95 -17.71
C PRO A 316 -38.83 -12.25 -18.10
N GLU A 317 -39.62 -11.86 -17.10
CA GLU A 317 -40.78 -10.96 -17.16
C GLU A 317 -40.87 -10.32 -15.77
N LEU A 318 -41.07 -9.01 -15.62
CA LEU A 318 -41.11 -8.34 -14.30
C LEU A 318 -42.37 -8.75 -13.47
N THR A 319 -42.44 -9.98 -12.91
CA THR A 319 -43.48 -10.38 -11.92
C THR A 319 -43.06 -11.49 -10.95
N THR A 320 -43.19 -11.16 -9.66
CA THR A 320 -43.64 -11.91 -8.46
C THR A 320 -43.39 -13.41 -8.27
N ASP A 321 -43.05 -13.67 -7.01
CA ASP A 321 -43.06 -14.90 -6.21
C ASP A 321 -41.91 -15.90 -6.41
N THR A 322 -41.02 -15.90 -5.41
CA THR A 322 -40.29 -17.10 -5.03
C THR A 322 -40.18 -17.21 -3.52
N THR A 323 -40.81 -18.27 -3.03
CA THR A 323 -40.74 -18.83 -1.69
C THR A 323 -39.30 -18.98 -1.20
N LYS A 324 -39.04 -18.38 -0.04
CA LYS A 324 -37.81 -18.51 0.74
C LYS A 324 -37.64 -19.94 1.24
N VAL A 325 -36.47 -20.53 1.00
CA VAL A 325 -35.98 -21.65 1.80
C VAL A 325 -34.69 -21.18 2.48
N SER A 326 -34.73 -21.07 3.80
CA SER A 326 -33.57 -20.74 4.63
C SER A 326 -32.73 -22.00 4.83
N TYR A 327 -31.48 -21.96 4.38
CA TYR A 327 -30.44 -22.94 4.73
C TYR A 327 -29.29 -22.28 5.53
N ALA A 328 -29.58 -21.17 6.21
CA ALA A 328 -28.58 -20.34 6.91
C ALA A 328 -28.26 -20.78 8.35
N GLU A 329 -28.54 -22.03 8.72
CA GLU A 329 -28.22 -22.58 10.05
C GLU A 329 -27.26 -23.76 9.95
N MET A 330 -26.09 -23.56 9.34
CA MET A 330 -24.97 -24.49 9.55
C MET A 330 -23.64 -23.74 9.67
N MET A 331 -23.00 -23.92 10.84
CA MET A 331 -21.68 -23.46 11.30
C MET A 331 -21.64 -22.07 11.94
N GLU A 332 -21.82 -22.02 13.25
CA GLU A 332 -21.29 -20.96 14.12
C GLU A 332 -19.75 -21.00 14.03
N ASP A 333 -19.14 -20.23 13.11
CA ASP A 333 -17.72 -19.92 13.23
C ASP A 333 -17.56 -19.05 14.50
N ASP A 334 -16.73 -19.50 15.43
CA ASP A 334 -16.35 -18.74 16.63
C ASP A 334 -15.90 -17.32 16.23
N ASP A 335 -16.63 -16.30 16.69
CA ASP A 335 -16.40 -14.88 16.38
C ASP A 335 -14.94 -14.48 16.63
N GLN A 336 -14.30 -15.07 17.65
CA GLN A 336 -12.89 -14.83 17.94
C GLN A 336 -11.97 -15.38 16.84
N THR A 337 -12.19 -16.60 16.39
CA THR A 337 -11.43 -17.24 15.31
C THR A 337 -11.57 -16.45 14.00
N SER A 338 -12.76 -15.91 13.71
CA SER A 338 -13.01 -15.06 12.54
C SER A 338 -12.23 -13.72 12.62
N ARG A 339 -12.21 -13.08 13.80
CA ARG A 339 -11.42 -11.85 14.03
C ARG A 339 -9.92 -12.10 13.89
N GLU A 340 -9.40 -13.18 14.46
CA GLU A 340 -7.98 -13.54 14.37
C GLU A 340 -7.56 -13.86 12.92
N GLU A 341 -8.36 -14.63 12.16
CA GLU A 341 -8.15 -14.89 10.72
C GLU A 341 -7.97 -13.57 9.97
N ARG A 342 -8.94 -12.66 10.11
CA ARG A 342 -8.94 -11.37 9.42
C ARG A 342 -7.69 -10.56 9.77
N CYS A 343 -7.33 -10.51 11.05
CA CYS A 343 -6.14 -9.80 11.52
C CYS A 343 -4.87 -10.34 10.87
N PHE A 344 -4.67 -11.67 10.86
CA PHE A 344 -3.49 -12.27 10.26
C PHE A 344 -3.46 -12.14 8.75
N ARG A 345 -4.61 -12.26 8.07
CA ARG A 345 -4.73 -12.08 6.62
C ARG A 345 -4.27 -10.69 6.20
N LEU A 346 -4.79 -9.67 6.86
CA LEU A 346 -4.43 -8.27 6.58
C LEU A 346 -2.98 -7.98 6.90
N TRP A 347 -2.48 -8.53 8.02
CA TRP A 347 -1.06 -8.43 8.37
C TRP A 347 -0.16 -9.06 7.30
N ILE A 348 -0.41 -10.31 6.90
CA ILE A 348 0.34 -11.02 5.86
C ILE A 348 0.38 -10.19 4.56
N ASN A 349 -0.78 -9.75 4.08
CA ASN A 349 -0.87 -8.97 2.83
C ASN A 349 -0.15 -7.61 2.93
N SER A 350 0.00 -7.06 4.14
CA SER A 350 0.72 -5.80 4.35
C SER A 350 2.24 -5.92 4.30
N LEU A 351 2.81 -7.14 4.42
CA LEU A 351 4.26 -7.38 4.43
C LEU A 351 4.90 -7.29 3.03
N GLY A 352 4.09 -7.18 1.97
CA GLY A 352 4.58 -7.15 0.60
C GLY A 352 5.17 -8.48 0.15
N ILE A 353 4.55 -9.58 0.56
CA ILE A 353 4.81 -10.90 -0.03
C ILE A 353 4.25 -10.97 -1.46
N PRO A 354 4.82 -11.78 -2.35
CA PRO A 354 4.32 -11.95 -3.73
C PRO A 354 2.92 -12.56 -3.81
N THR A 355 2.60 -13.48 -2.90
CA THR A 355 1.32 -14.21 -2.92
C THR A 355 0.26 -13.47 -2.10
N HIS A 356 -0.91 -13.22 -2.66
CA HIS A 356 -2.03 -12.64 -1.91
C HIS A 356 -2.76 -13.72 -1.10
N CYS A 357 -3.01 -13.45 0.18
CA CYS A 357 -3.78 -14.31 1.07
C CYS A 357 -5.25 -13.88 1.09
N ASN A 358 -6.15 -14.78 0.68
CA ASN A 358 -7.60 -14.58 0.70
C ASN A 358 -8.26 -15.26 1.91
N ASN A 359 -7.81 -16.46 2.27
CA ASN A 359 -8.24 -17.19 3.46
C ASN A 359 -7.02 -17.82 4.12
N VAL A 360 -6.68 -17.37 5.32
CA VAL A 360 -5.50 -17.84 6.05
C VAL A 360 -5.55 -19.33 6.33
N PHE A 361 -6.71 -19.92 6.61
CA PHE A 361 -6.81 -21.33 6.96
C PHE A 361 -6.57 -22.27 5.77
N GLU A 362 -6.78 -21.77 4.56
CA GLU A 362 -6.70 -22.57 3.34
C GLU A 362 -5.42 -22.27 2.55
N ASP A 363 -5.10 -20.99 2.35
CA ASP A 363 -4.00 -20.57 1.50
C ASP A 363 -2.63 -20.95 2.08
N VAL A 364 -2.52 -21.09 3.42
CA VAL A 364 -1.27 -21.47 4.10
C VAL A 364 -1.00 -22.97 4.10
N ARG A 365 -1.98 -23.82 3.74
CA ARG A 365 -1.89 -25.29 3.90
C ARG A 365 -0.81 -25.94 3.07
N ASN A 366 -0.34 -25.28 2.02
CA ASN A 366 0.77 -25.75 1.19
C ASN A 366 2.16 -25.26 1.69
N GLY A 367 2.18 -24.48 2.77
CA GLY A 367 3.37 -23.92 3.40
C GLY A 367 4.02 -22.74 2.67
N TRP A 368 3.62 -22.43 1.43
CA TRP A 368 4.30 -21.44 0.60
C TRP A 368 4.20 -20.01 1.16
N ILE A 369 3.00 -19.56 1.51
CA ILE A 369 2.78 -18.23 2.10
C ILE A 369 3.58 -18.09 3.40
N LEU A 370 3.60 -19.11 4.26
CA LEU A 370 4.35 -19.08 5.51
C LEU A 370 5.85 -18.95 5.27
N LEU A 371 6.41 -19.62 4.25
CA LEU A 371 7.80 -19.43 3.84
C LEU A 371 8.05 -18.00 3.33
N GLU A 372 7.19 -17.45 2.48
CA GLU A 372 7.34 -16.05 2.02
C GLU A 372 7.32 -15.06 3.20
N VAL A 373 6.43 -15.26 4.17
CA VAL A 373 6.36 -14.43 5.39
C VAL A 373 7.61 -14.59 6.25
N LEU A 374 8.10 -15.82 6.45
CA LEU A 374 9.32 -16.09 7.21
C LEU A 374 10.53 -15.38 6.60
N ASP A 375 10.69 -15.44 5.27
CA ASP A 375 11.80 -14.77 4.58
C ASP A 375 11.67 -13.24 4.59
N LYS A 376 10.45 -12.70 4.71
CA LYS A 376 10.24 -11.26 4.95
C LYS A 376 10.60 -10.84 6.36
N VAL A 377 10.15 -11.61 7.35
CA VAL A 377 10.34 -11.30 8.77
C VAL A 377 11.78 -11.54 9.22
N SER A 378 12.42 -12.59 8.66
CA SER A 378 13.80 -12.95 8.91
C SER A 378 14.48 -13.32 7.59
N PRO A 379 15.04 -12.33 6.87
CA PRO A 379 15.68 -12.54 5.58
C PRO A 379 16.79 -13.60 5.63
N GLY A 380 16.72 -14.57 4.72
CA GLY A 380 17.67 -15.67 4.64
C GLY A 380 17.36 -16.86 5.55
N SER A 381 16.24 -16.83 6.27
CA SER A 381 15.78 -17.97 7.08
C SER A 381 15.27 -19.15 6.24
N VAL A 382 14.82 -18.88 5.01
CA VAL A 382 14.22 -19.88 4.12
C VAL A 382 15.23 -20.44 3.13
N ASN A 383 15.29 -21.77 3.03
CA ASN A 383 16.02 -22.45 1.98
C ASN A 383 15.09 -22.75 0.79
N TRP A 384 15.02 -21.80 -0.13
CA TRP A 384 14.20 -21.88 -1.34
C TRP A 384 14.54 -23.06 -2.26
N LYS A 385 15.73 -23.67 -2.14
CA LYS A 385 16.10 -24.88 -2.91
C LYS A 385 15.34 -26.12 -2.44
N LEU A 386 14.88 -26.13 -1.19
CA LEU A 386 14.09 -27.21 -0.59
C LEU A 386 12.59 -26.92 -0.63
N ALA A 387 12.18 -25.72 -1.07
CA ALA A 387 10.79 -25.31 -1.15
C ALA A 387 10.20 -25.61 -2.53
N THR A 388 8.96 -26.09 -2.56
CA THR A 388 8.21 -26.34 -3.80
C THR A 388 7.18 -25.24 -4.02
N LYS A 389 7.30 -24.52 -5.15
CA LYS A 389 6.37 -23.45 -5.53
C LYS A 389 5.01 -24.01 -6.00
N PRO A 390 3.87 -23.42 -5.59
CA PRO A 390 2.55 -23.76 -6.13
C PRO A 390 2.41 -23.55 -7.65
N PRO A 391 1.52 -24.30 -8.33
CA PRO A 391 0.58 -25.28 -7.79
C PRO A 391 1.24 -26.62 -7.43
N ILE A 392 0.97 -27.13 -6.22
CA ILE A 392 1.59 -28.38 -5.71
C ILE A 392 0.61 -29.55 -5.86
N LYS A 393 0.89 -30.46 -6.80
CA LYS A 393 0.08 -31.67 -7.03
C LYS A 393 0.36 -32.79 -6.02
N MET A 394 1.63 -32.97 -5.66
CA MET A 394 2.05 -34.10 -4.81
C MET A 394 1.89 -33.74 -3.32
N PRO A 395 1.08 -34.47 -2.53
CA PRO A 395 0.82 -34.12 -1.13
C PRO A 395 2.08 -34.02 -0.26
N PHE A 396 3.07 -34.91 -0.47
CA PHE A 396 4.30 -34.90 0.32
C PHE A 396 5.11 -33.60 0.16
N ARG A 397 5.03 -32.92 -0.99
CA ARG A 397 5.69 -31.61 -1.22
C ARG A 397 5.09 -30.50 -0.37
N LYS A 398 3.78 -30.55 -0.09
CA LYS A 398 3.13 -29.64 0.87
C LYS A 398 3.70 -29.88 2.27
N VAL A 399 3.84 -31.14 2.65
CA VAL A 399 4.42 -31.54 3.94
C VAL A 399 5.89 -31.10 4.05
N GLU A 400 6.70 -31.24 3.00
CA GLU A 400 8.09 -30.74 2.97
C GLU A 400 8.18 -29.24 3.22
N ASN A 401 7.35 -28.43 2.54
CA ASN A 401 7.28 -26.99 2.78
C ASN A 401 6.90 -26.68 4.24
N CYS A 402 5.82 -27.30 4.74
CA CYS A 402 5.35 -27.07 6.11
C CYS A 402 6.34 -27.58 7.17
N ASN A 403 7.10 -28.65 6.90
CA ASN A 403 8.17 -29.10 7.79
C ASN A 403 9.29 -28.07 7.88
N GLN A 404 9.65 -27.43 6.77
CA GLN A 404 10.62 -26.32 6.78
C GLN A 404 10.10 -25.13 7.60
N VAL A 405 8.82 -24.77 7.45
CA VAL A 405 8.15 -23.73 8.26
C VAL A 405 8.26 -24.02 9.77
N ILE A 406 7.99 -25.26 10.18
CA ILE A 406 8.09 -25.67 11.58
C ILE A 406 9.55 -25.66 12.06
N GLN A 407 10.49 -26.13 11.24
CA GLN A 407 11.91 -26.13 11.58
C GLN A 407 12.42 -24.70 11.81
N ILE A 408 12.15 -23.79 10.88
CA ILE A 408 12.53 -22.38 11.01
C ILE A 408 11.89 -21.76 12.26
N GLY A 409 10.61 -22.07 12.53
CA GLY A 409 9.94 -21.60 13.74
C GLY A 409 10.63 -22.08 15.03
N LYS A 410 11.11 -23.33 15.06
CA LYS A 410 11.89 -23.86 16.19
C LYS A 410 13.24 -23.17 16.33
N ASP A 411 13.91 -22.89 15.21
CA ASP A 411 15.18 -22.16 15.18
C ASP A 411 15.01 -20.71 15.67
N MET A 412 13.81 -20.13 15.50
CA MET A 412 13.38 -18.83 16.05
C MET A 412 12.82 -18.92 17.49
N HIS A 413 12.95 -20.08 18.14
CA HIS A 413 12.46 -20.34 19.50
C HIS A 413 10.94 -20.22 19.69
N PHE A 414 10.15 -20.52 18.65
CA PHE A 414 8.70 -20.63 18.81
C PHE A 414 8.35 -21.87 19.63
N SER A 415 7.33 -21.73 20.48
CA SER A 415 6.74 -22.84 21.21
C SER A 415 5.89 -23.69 20.25
N LEU A 416 6.53 -24.75 19.72
CA LEU A 416 5.97 -25.69 18.74
C LEU A 416 6.07 -27.13 19.27
N VAL A 417 5.71 -27.32 20.54
CA VAL A 417 5.71 -28.64 21.20
C VAL A 417 4.64 -29.53 20.55
N ASN A 418 5.06 -30.69 20.05
CA ASN A 418 4.19 -31.65 19.35
C ASN A 418 3.48 -31.08 18.11
N VAL A 419 4.06 -30.07 17.45
CA VAL A 419 3.57 -29.53 16.17
C VAL A 419 4.43 -30.04 15.02
N ALA A 420 3.80 -30.57 13.98
CA ALA A 420 4.44 -31.08 12.76
C ALA A 420 3.92 -30.33 11.51
N GLY A 421 4.65 -30.42 10.40
CA GLY A 421 4.23 -29.77 9.15
C GLY A 421 2.89 -30.30 8.63
N ASN A 422 2.56 -31.56 8.93
CA ASN A 422 1.28 -32.16 8.53
C ASN A 422 0.07 -31.51 9.21
N ASP A 423 0.22 -30.93 10.41
CA ASP A 423 -0.87 -30.21 11.08
C ASP A 423 -1.30 -28.97 10.29
N ILE A 424 -0.34 -28.29 9.65
CA ILE A 424 -0.60 -27.15 8.76
C ILE A 424 -1.28 -27.64 7.47
N VAL A 425 -0.80 -28.74 6.89
CA VAL A 425 -1.41 -29.33 5.67
C VAL A 425 -2.86 -29.75 5.91
N GLN A 426 -3.16 -30.27 7.10
CA GLN A 426 -4.51 -30.64 7.52
C GLN A 426 -5.41 -29.43 7.81
N GLY A 427 -4.87 -28.20 7.86
CA GLY A 427 -5.67 -27.00 8.12
C GLY A 427 -6.06 -26.85 9.58
N ASN A 428 -5.22 -27.30 10.52
CA ASN A 428 -5.51 -27.17 11.95
C ASN A 428 -5.54 -25.68 12.37
N LYS A 429 -6.75 -25.09 12.39
CA LYS A 429 -6.99 -23.66 12.65
C LYS A 429 -6.26 -23.17 13.90
N LYS A 430 -6.36 -23.91 15.02
CA LYS A 430 -5.73 -23.56 16.30
C LYS A 430 -4.21 -23.45 16.21
N LEU A 431 -3.57 -24.42 15.54
CA LEU A 431 -2.11 -24.44 15.39
C LEU A 431 -1.62 -23.37 14.40
N ILE A 432 -2.39 -23.11 13.32
CA ILE A 432 -2.11 -22.04 12.36
C ILE A 432 -2.17 -20.67 13.05
N ILE A 433 -3.23 -20.39 13.81
CA ILE A 433 -3.36 -19.14 14.59
C ILE A 433 -2.23 -19.00 15.60
N ALA A 434 -1.91 -20.07 16.34
CA ALA A 434 -0.83 -20.05 17.32
C ALA A 434 0.54 -19.78 16.68
N TYR A 435 0.79 -20.34 15.50
CA TYR A 435 2.01 -20.09 14.73
C TYR A 435 2.09 -18.64 14.24
N LEU A 436 1.01 -18.14 13.61
CA LEU A 436 0.94 -16.79 13.07
C LEU A 436 1.05 -15.72 14.15
N TRP A 437 0.46 -15.96 15.32
CA TRP A 437 0.65 -15.09 16.48
C TRP A 437 2.12 -14.98 16.89
N GLN A 438 2.81 -16.12 17.01
CA GLN A 438 4.23 -16.13 17.38
C GLN A 438 5.07 -15.41 16.33
N LEU A 439 4.76 -15.59 15.04
CA LEU A 439 5.45 -14.93 13.94
C LEU A 439 5.22 -13.42 13.91
N MET A 440 3.98 -12.96 14.13
CA MET A 440 3.65 -11.54 14.23
C MET A 440 4.34 -10.89 15.44
N ARG A 441 4.30 -11.54 16.60
CA ARG A 441 5.00 -11.08 17.82
C ARG A 441 6.50 -11.01 17.58
N PHE A 442 7.10 -12.04 17.00
CA PHE A 442 8.52 -12.07 16.66
C PHE A 442 8.89 -10.94 15.71
N SER A 443 8.11 -10.72 14.64
CA SER A 443 8.31 -9.62 13.70
C SER A 443 8.34 -8.26 14.42
N MET A 444 7.42 -8.02 15.35
CA MET A 444 7.39 -6.76 16.10
C MET A 444 8.61 -6.60 17.01
N LEU A 445 9.01 -7.66 17.72
CA LEU A 445 10.20 -7.62 18.58
C LEU A 445 11.49 -7.42 17.78
N GLN A 446 11.59 -8.00 16.57
CA GLN A 446 12.71 -7.76 15.67
C GLN A 446 12.79 -6.30 15.23
N LEU A 447 11.66 -5.68 14.89
CA LEU A 447 11.60 -4.25 14.55
C LEU A 447 12.09 -3.38 15.72
N LEU A 448 11.64 -3.65 16.94
CA LEU A 448 12.09 -2.94 18.13
C LEU A 448 13.59 -3.16 18.42
N ARG A 449 14.09 -4.38 18.23
CA ARG A 449 15.50 -4.73 18.41
C ARG A 449 16.40 -3.96 17.46
N ASN A 450 16.01 -3.84 16.19
CA ASN A 450 16.80 -3.16 15.17
C ASN A 450 17.04 -1.67 15.51
N LEU A 451 16.07 -1.02 16.17
CA LEU A 451 16.21 0.37 16.63
C LEU A 451 17.19 0.54 17.80
N ARG A 452 17.42 -0.50 18.61
CA ARG A 452 18.22 -0.43 19.84
C ARG A 452 19.71 -0.73 19.64
N SER A 453 20.11 -1.18 18.46
CA SER A 453 21.47 -1.66 18.13
C SER A 453 22.62 -0.66 18.38
N HIS A 454 22.32 0.60 18.71
CA HIS A 454 23.30 1.63 19.08
C HIS A 454 23.30 2.01 20.57
N SER A 455 22.42 1.41 21.39
CA SER A 455 22.49 1.51 22.85
C SER A 455 23.29 0.34 23.41
N SER A 456 24.21 0.61 24.33
CA SER A 456 25.25 -0.29 24.86
C SER A 456 24.77 -1.54 25.60
N GLU A 457 23.49 -1.88 25.55
CA GLU A 457 22.90 -3.05 26.20
C GLU A 457 22.20 -3.92 25.16
N GLY A 458 22.91 -4.95 24.68
CA GLY A 458 22.40 -5.99 23.76
C GLY A 458 21.33 -6.91 24.36
N LYS A 459 20.48 -6.40 25.26
CA LYS A 459 19.40 -7.16 25.90
C LYS A 459 18.19 -7.25 24.98
N GLU A 460 17.68 -8.46 24.77
CA GLU A 460 16.45 -8.73 24.03
C GLU A 460 15.27 -7.98 24.66
N ILE A 461 14.43 -7.36 23.81
CA ILE A 461 13.22 -6.66 24.27
C ILE A 461 12.15 -7.71 24.56
N THR A 462 11.65 -7.69 25.79
CA THR A 462 10.58 -8.57 26.26
C THR A 462 9.26 -7.81 26.39
N ASP A 463 8.16 -8.54 26.55
CA ASP A 463 6.84 -7.96 26.78
C ASP A 463 6.82 -7.09 28.05
N ALA A 464 7.61 -7.45 29.07
CA ALA A 464 7.77 -6.66 30.29
C ALA A 464 8.49 -5.32 30.04
N ASP A 465 9.49 -5.29 29.16
CA ASP A 465 10.17 -4.05 28.78
C ASP A 465 9.23 -3.09 28.05
N ILE A 466 8.33 -3.61 27.19
CA ILE A 466 7.31 -2.81 26.49
C ILE A 466 6.32 -2.22 27.49
N LEU A 467 5.87 -3.02 28.47
CA LEU A 467 4.96 -2.59 29.52
C LEU A 467 5.59 -1.49 30.39
N GLN A 468 6.82 -1.72 30.84
CA GLN A 468 7.57 -0.73 31.64
C GLN A 468 7.76 0.57 30.87
N TRP A 469 8.17 0.48 29.60
CA TRP A 469 8.34 1.64 28.74
C TRP A 469 7.07 2.47 28.64
N ALA A 470 5.91 1.83 28.44
CA ALA A 470 4.63 2.53 28.29
C ALA A 470 4.24 3.27 29.58
N ASN A 471 4.32 2.61 30.73
CA ASN A 471 4.03 3.23 32.03
C ASN A 471 4.99 4.39 32.34
N GLU A 472 6.29 4.22 32.08
CA GLU A 472 7.26 5.29 32.26
C GLU A 472 7.00 6.48 31.33
N LYS A 473 6.60 6.20 30.08
CA LYS A 473 6.32 7.23 29.08
C LYS A 473 5.10 8.08 29.47
N VAL A 474 4.04 7.44 29.95
CA VAL A 474 2.85 8.13 30.49
C VAL A 474 3.21 8.92 31.75
N LYS A 475 3.92 8.30 32.71
CA LYS A 475 4.34 8.97 33.95
C LYS A 475 5.19 10.22 33.69
N LYS A 476 6.13 10.16 32.73
CA LYS A 476 6.99 11.29 32.32
C LYS A 476 6.20 12.45 31.71
N SER A 477 4.99 12.21 31.22
CA SER A 477 4.10 13.27 30.70
C SER A 477 3.26 13.95 31.79
N GLY A 478 3.43 13.58 33.06
CA GLY A 478 2.67 14.13 34.19
C GLY A 478 1.30 13.46 34.40
N LYS A 479 1.01 12.39 33.66
CA LYS A 479 -0.22 11.60 33.78
C LYS A 479 -0.05 10.44 34.77
N THR A 480 -1.15 10.01 35.37
CA THR A 480 -1.14 9.03 36.47
C THR A 480 -1.61 7.63 36.06
N SER A 481 -2.23 7.46 34.88
CA SER A 481 -2.67 6.13 34.46
C SER A 481 -1.48 5.19 34.26
N GLN A 482 -1.69 3.93 34.63
CA GLN A 482 -0.72 2.85 34.50
C GLN A 482 -1.46 1.56 34.18
N MET A 483 -0.75 0.62 33.55
CA MET A 483 -1.23 -0.75 33.36
C MET A 483 -0.33 -1.73 34.10
N GLU A 484 -0.92 -2.63 34.88
CA GLU A 484 -0.16 -3.68 35.58
C GLU A 484 0.23 -4.83 34.65
N SER A 485 -0.62 -5.10 33.66
CA SER A 485 -0.41 -6.10 32.62
C SER A 485 -1.20 -5.73 31.37
N PHE A 486 -0.90 -6.37 30.23
CA PHE A 486 -1.72 -6.25 29.02
C PHE A 486 -3.12 -6.90 29.13
N LYS A 487 -3.47 -7.45 30.30
CA LYS A 487 -4.81 -8.00 30.62
C LYS A 487 -5.62 -7.09 31.56
N ASP A 488 -5.06 -5.95 31.95
CA ASP A 488 -5.70 -5.02 32.88
C ASP A 488 -7.04 -4.52 32.32
N LYS A 489 -8.13 -4.74 33.06
CA LYS A 489 -9.49 -4.41 32.64
C LYS A 489 -9.71 -2.90 32.48
N ASN A 490 -8.91 -2.07 33.14
CA ASN A 490 -8.99 -0.61 32.99
C ASN A 490 -8.58 -0.15 31.58
N LEU A 491 -7.85 -0.98 30.82
CA LEU A 491 -7.48 -0.70 29.43
C LEU A 491 -8.70 -0.59 28.52
N ALA A 492 -9.83 -1.22 28.88
CA ALA A 492 -11.08 -1.15 28.13
C ALA A 492 -11.63 0.29 28.01
N THR A 493 -11.29 1.17 28.95
CA THR A 493 -11.67 2.60 28.92
C THR A 493 -11.00 3.35 27.77
N GLY A 494 -9.86 2.86 27.28
CA GLY A 494 -9.02 3.53 26.28
C GLY A 494 -8.18 4.70 26.82
N VAL A 495 -8.45 5.20 28.03
CA VAL A 495 -7.81 6.40 28.59
C VAL A 495 -6.28 6.26 28.64
N PHE A 496 -5.78 5.10 29.06
CA PHE A 496 -4.34 4.83 29.10
C PHE A 496 -3.68 5.00 27.71
N PHE A 497 -4.31 4.50 26.65
CA PHE A 497 -3.75 4.62 25.29
C PHE A 497 -3.82 6.04 24.76
N LEU A 498 -4.87 6.79 25.09
CA LEU A 498 -4.96 8.21 24.75
C LEU A 498 -3.85 9.01 25.44
N GLU A 499 -3.59 8.74 26.71
CA GLU A 499 -2.48 9.36 27.44
C GLU A 499 -1.12 8.93 26.88
N LEU A 500 -0.94 7.66 26.54
CA LEU A 500 0.29 7.17 25.91
C LEU A 500 0.55 7.82 24.55
N LEU A 501 -0.46 7.89 23.68
CA LEU A 501 -0.38 8.54 22.38
C LEU A 501 -0.04 10.03 22.52
N SER A 502 -0.72 10.73 23.45
CA SER A 502 -0.43 12.14 23.75
C SER A 502 0.97 12.34 24.36
N ALA A 503 1.48 11.38 25.14
CA ALA A 503 2.84 11.44 25.68
C ALA A 503 3.90 11.21 24.59
N VAL A 504 3.55 10.47 23.54
CA VAL A 504 4.42 10.17 22.40
C VAL A 504 4.45 11.32 21.39
N GLU A 505 3.29 11.89 21.06
CA GLU A 505 3.16 13.09 20.24
C GLU A 505 1.94 13.89 20.72
N PRO A 506 2.13 15.00 21.46
CA PRO A 506 1.03 15.76 22.04
C PRO A 506 0.03 16.31 21.02
N ARG A 507 0.45 16.50 19.77
CA ARG A 507 -0.37 17.14 18.72
C ARG A 507 -1.45 16.25 18.13
N VAL A 508 -1.37 14.92 18.29
CA VAL A 508 -2.28 13.99 17.59
C VAL A 508 -3.55 13.64 18.37
N VAL A 509 -3.58 13.91 19.68
CA VAL A 509 -4.74 13.63 20.54
C VAL A 509 -5.48 14.94 20.81
N ASN A 510 -6.72 15.04 20.34
CA ASN A 510 -7.64 16.07 20.76
C ASN A 510 -8.46 15.58 21.95
N TRP A 511 -8.20 16.14 23.13
CA TRP A 511 -8.88 15.76 24.36
C TRP A 511 -10.37 16.13 24.40
N GLU A 512 -10.84 17.07 23.57
CA GLU A 512 -12.26 17.46 23.51
C GLU A 512 -13.18 16.36 22.97
N VAL A 513 -12.61 15.45 22.15
CA VAL A 513 -13.36 14.33 21.58
C VAL A 513 -13.23 13.04 22.40
N CYS A 514 -12.32 13.01 23.36
CA CYS A 514 -12.13 11.89 24.26
C CYS A 514 -13.29 11.78 25.26
N ARG A 515 -13.56 10.55 25.72
CA ARG A 515 -14.61 10.24 26.69
C ARG A 515 -14.01 9.57 27.93
N ALA A 516 -14.77 9.54 29.02
CA ALA A 516 -14.34 8.93 30.28
C ALA A 516 -14.21 7.39 30.19
N GLY A 517 -14.91 6.74 29.24
CA GLY A 517 -14.88 5.29 29.07
C GLY A 517 -15.75 4.53 30.08
N GLU A 518 -16.76 5.19 30.66
CA GLU A 518 -17.67 4.61 31.65
C GLU A 518 -18.71 3.69 30.98
N THR A 519 -19.27 4.13 29.85
CA THR A 519 -20.24 3.35 29.07
C THR A 519 -19.57 2.59 27.94
N ASP A 520 -20.20 1.53 27.43
CA ASP A 520 -19.64 0.78 26.31
C ASP A 520 -19.57 1.60 25.01
N GLU A 521 -20.48 2.57 24.85
CA GLU A 521 -20.42 3.54 23.74
C GLU A 521 -19.21 4.48 23.88
N ASP A 522 -18.91 4.96 25.09
CA ASP A 522 -17.70 5.74 25.36
C ASP A 522 -16.43 4.96 25.07
N LYS A 523 -16.36 3.70 25.52
CA LYS A 523 -15.23 2.81 25.24
C LYS A 523 -15.05 2.59 23.75
N LYS A 524 -16.14 2.35 23.02
CA LYS A 524 -16.13 2.17 21.56
C LYS A 524 -15.65 3.43 20.83
N MET A 525 -16.16 4.61 21.23
CA MET A 525 -15.72 5.89 20.69
C MET A 525 -14.23 6.13 20.96
N ASN A 526 -13.74 5.85 22.16
CA ASN A 526 -12.33 5.97 22.50
C ASN A 526 -11.47 4.97 21.70
N ALA A 527 -11.88 3.70 21.63
CA ALA A 527 -11.15 2.64 20.93
C ALA A 527 -11.01 2.93 19.43
N THR A 528 -12.09 3.37 18.78
CA THR A 528 -12.09 3.77 17.36
C THR A 528 -11.16 4.96 17.12
N TYR A 529 -11.16 5.94 18.04
CA TYR A 529 -10.27 7.09 17.99
C TYR A 529 -8.80 6.69 18.19
N ILE A 530 -8.49 5.84 19.18
CA ILE A 530 -7.14 5.32 19.45
C ILE A 530 -6.54 4.65 18.22
N ILE A 531 -7.29 3.78 17.56
CA ILE A 531 -6.84 3.08 16.36
C ILE A 531 -6.52 4.09 15.25
N SER A 532 -7.39 5.07 15.04
CA SER A 532 -7.20 6.09 14.01
C SER A 532 -5.99 6.98 14.32
N VAL A 533 -5.83 7.44 15.55
CA VAL A 533 -4.66 8.24 15.97
C VAL A 533 -3.36 7.44 15.87
N ALA A 534 -3.35 6.17 16.27
CA ALA A 534 -2.18 5.30 16.13
C ALA A 534 -1.81 5.09 14.65
N ARG A 535 -2.78 4.86 13.76
CA ARG A 535 -2.56 4.78 12.31
C ARG A 535 -2.06 6.09 11.72
N LYS A 536 -2.57 7.24 12.20
CA LYS A 536 -2.13 8.59 11.83
C LYS A 536 -0.67 8.84 12.19
N LEU A 537 -0.21 8.36 13.35
CA LEU A 537 1.21 8.39 13.70
C LEU A 537 2.05 7.58 12.71
N GLY A 538 1.55 6.43 12.26
CA GLY A 538 2.28 5.52 11.37
C GLY A 538 2.25 4.07 11.84
N CYS A 539 1.52 3.75 12.91
CA CYS A 539 1.39 2.38 13.38
C CYS A 539 0.58 1.55 12.38
N SER A 540 1.21 0.54 11.79
CA SER A 540 0.56 -0.40 10.87
C SER A 540 -0.12 -1.52 11.66
N ILE A 541 -1.32 -1.23 12.17
CA ILE A 541 -2.08 -2.09 13.10
C ILE A 541 -3.41 -2.58 12.51
N PHE A 542 -3.80 -3.80 12.88
CA PHE A 542 -4.95 -4.53 12.33
C PHE A 542 -6.01 -4.93 13.36
N LEU A 543 -5.82 -4.54 14.63
CA LEU A 543 -6.84 -4.74 15.67
C LEU A 543 -8.11 -3.93 15.41
N LEU A 544 -9.21 -4.40 15.98
CA LEU A 544 -10.52 -3.76 15.95
C LEU A 544 -10.80 -3.01 17.27
N PRO A 545 -11.77 -2.07 17.31
CA PRO A 545 -12.17 -1.41 18.54
C PRO A 545 -12.54 -2.41 19.65
N GLU A 546 -13.20 -3.51 19.29
CA GLU A 546 -13.60 -4.58 20.19
C GLU A 546 -12.40 -5.25 20.88
N ASP A 547 -11.24 -5.33 20.23
CA ASP A 547 -10.01 -5.87 20.85
C ASP A 547 -9.52 -5.02 22.02
N ILE A 548 -9.77 -3.70 21.99
CA ILE A 548 -9.44 -2.81 23.11
C ILE A 548 -10.50 -2.94 24.19
N MET A 549 -11.78 -2.91 23.82
CA MET A 549 -12.91 -3.01 24.75
C MET A 549 -12.92 -4.31 25.55
N GLU A 550 -12.61 -5.44 24.90
CA GLU A 550 -12.55 -6.77 25.52
C GLU A 550 -11.20 -7.05 26.20
N VAL A 551 -10.21 -6.16 26.00
CA VAL A 551 -8.84 -6.29 26.49
C VAL A 551 -8.18 -7.57 25.96
N ASN A 552 -8.16 -7.70 24.63
CA ASN A 552 -7.40 -8.74 23.94
C ASN A 552 -5.90 -8.48 24.11
N GLN A 553 -5.30 -9.09 25.13
CA GLN A 553 -3.89 -8.90 25.52
C GLN A 553 -2.89 -8.99 24.35
N LYS A 554 -3.16 -9.84 23.35
CA LYS A 554 -2.28 -10.03 22.19
C LYS A 554 -2.27 -8.75 21.35
N MET A 555 -3.44 -8.22 21.06
CA MET A 555 -3.61 -7.01 20.26
C MET A 555 -3.17 -5.76 21.01
N ILE A 556 -3.42 -5.71 22.31
CA ILE A 556 -2.92 -4.67 23.20
C ILE A 556 -1.38 -4.60 23.21
N LEU A 557 -0.71 -5.75 23.29
CA LEU A 557 0.76 -5.83 23.20
C LEU A 557 1.24 -5.25 21.85
N ILE A 558 0.64 -5.69 20.74
CA ILE A 558 1.04 -5.23 19.39
C ILE A 558 0.77 -3.73 19.21
N LEU A 559 -0.34 -3.20 19.72
CA LEU A 559 -0.64 -1.76 19.71
C LEU A 559 0.44 -0.98 20.47
N THR A 560 0.72 -1.38 21.71
CA THR A 560 1.72 -0.72 22.57
C THR A 560 3.12 -0.77 21.95
N ALA A 561 3.50 -1.93 21.43
CA ALA A 561 4.78 -2.14 20.76
C ALA A 561 4.91 -1.32 19.48
N SER A 562 3.82 -1.17 18.70
CA SER A 562 3.80 -0.33 17.50
C SER A 562 4.01 1.15 17.83
N ILE A 563 3.35 1.63 18.89
CA ILE A 563 3.52 3.01 19.39
C ILE A 563 4.96 3.22 19.88
N MET A 564 5.51 2.25 20.61
CA MET A 564 6.91 2.26 21.06
C MET A 564 7.88 2.33 19.88
N TYR A 565 7.69 1.47 18.88
CA TYR A 565 8.53 1.43 17.68
C TYR A 565 8.57 2.79 16.99
N TRP A 566 7.40 3.40 16.75
CA TRP A 566 7.33 4.73 16.15
C TRP A 566 8.03 5.79 17.01
N SER A 567 7.79 5.78 18.33
CA SER A 567 8.38 6.75 19.26
C SER A 567 9.91 6.66 19.30
N LEU A 568 10.47 5.44 19.26
CA LEU A 568 11.91 5.22 19.27
C LEU A 568 12.55 5.56 17.92
N HIS A 569 11.86 5.31 16.81
CA HIS A 569 12.36 5.60 15.48
C HIS A 569 12.61 7.11 15.29
N ARG A 570 11.73 7.97 15.82
CA ARG A 570 11.93 9.43 15.81
C ARG A 570 13.13 9.92 16.61
N LYS A 571 13.60 9.17 17.60
CA LYS A 571 14.79 9.54 18.38
C LYS A 571 16.10 9.19 17.67
N HIS A 572 16.08 8.18 16.79
CA HIS A 572 17.27 7.69 16.08
C HIS A 572 17.39 8.25 14.65
N GLY A 573 16.26 8.63 14.04
CA GLY A 573 16.25 9.48 12.86
C GLY A 573 16.35 10.94 13.29
N GLY A 574 17.54 11.54 13.15
CA GLY A 574 17.62 12.98 12.91
C GLY A 574 16.59 13.33 11.84
N GLY A 575 15.78 14.36 12.11
CA GLY A 575 14.50 14.58 11.45
C GLY A 575 14.50 14.33 9.95
N TYR A 576 13.34 13.88 9.43
CA TYR A 576 12.96 14.15 8.04
C TYR A 576 13.54 15.51 7.64
N HIS A 577 14.45 15.52 6.65
CA HIS A 577 15.25 16.65 6.20
C HIS A 577 14.80 17.97 6.82
N ALA A 578 15.54 18.42 7.84
CA ALA A 578 15.52 19.81 8.24
C ALA A 578 15.96 20.64 7.03
N TYR A 579 15.01 21.01 6.18
CA TYR A 579 15.09 22.28 5.50
C TYR A 579 15.08 23.30 6.61
N ALA A 580 16.26 23.87 6.89
CA ALA A 580 16.37 25.08 7.65
C ALA A 580 15.28 26.03 7.14
N ALA A 581 14.45 26.54 8.04
CA ALA A 581 13.71 27.75 7.76
C ALA A 581 14.74 28.76 7.21
N PRO A 582 14.44 29.51 6.13
CA PRO A 582 15.25 30.66 5.81
C PRO A 582 15.26 31.51 7.08
N THR A 583 16.44 31.66 7.67
CA THR A 583 16.67 32.59 8.75
C THR A 583 16.09 33.91 8.27
N THR A 584 15.11 34.43 9.02
CA THR A 584 14.65 35.79 8.90
C THR A 584 15.87 36.70 8.81
N ALA A 585 15.88 37.58 7.81
CA ALA A 585 16.91 38.59 7.64
C ALA A 585 17.15 39.31 8.98
N PRO A 586 18.40 39.70 9.30
CA PRO A 586 18.64 40.48 10.50
C PRO A 586 17.84 41.77 10.42
N GLU A 587 17.00 42.01 11.42
CA GLU A 587 16.40 43.32 11.67
C GLU A 587 17.55 44.31 11.88
N GLU A 588 17.56 45.37 11.06
CA GLU A 588 18.40 46.55 11.29
C GLU A 588 18.01 47.15 12.64
N HIS A 589 18.86 46.93 13.65
CA HIS A 589 18.79 47.69 14.88
C HIS A 589 19.28 49.11 14.60
N ALA A 590 18.34 50.05 14.73
CA ALA A 590 18.63 51.48 14.82
C ALA A 590 19.54 51.72 16.04
N GLU A 591 20.70 52.34 15.80
CA GLU A 591 21.57 52.87 16.85
C GLU A 591 20.88 54.07 17.52
N GLU A 592 20.44 53.89 18.76
CA GLU A 592 20.21 54.98 19.70
C GLU A 592 21.56 55.46 20.23
N VAL A 593 21.88 56.72 19.91
CA VAL A 593 23.02 57.47 20.44
C VAL A 593 22.74 57.82 21.90
N ALA A 594 23.56 57.29 22.81
CA ALA A 594 23.60 57.72 24.20
C ALA A 594 24.85 58.60 24.42
N ASP A 595 24.59 59.84 24.80
CA ASP A 595 25.54 60.78 25.40
C ASP A 595 26.22 60.14 26.62
N GLU A 596 27.55 60.24 26.69
CA GLU A 596 28.26 60.39 27.96
C GLU A 596 29.53 61.22 27.73
N ASP A 597 29.48 62.46 28.24
CA ASP A 597 30.62 63.32 28.54
C ASP A 597 31.67 62.58 29.38
N VAL A 598 32.97 62.79 29.11
CA VAL A 598 33.99 63.14 30.11
C VAL A 598 35.35 63.47 29.43
N ALA A 599 35.80 64.69 29.72
CA ALA A 599 37.16 65.20 29.88
C ALA A 599 38.18 65.12 28.72
N THR A 600 38.41 66.30 28.16
CA THR A 600 39.68 66.84 27.69
C THR A 600 40.80 66.71 28.72
N ASP A 601 41.98 66.22 28.33
CA ASP A 601 43.23 66.84 28.75
C ASP A 601 44.39 66.59 27.75
N GLU A 602 45.39 67.43 27.88
CA GLU A 602 46.24 68.00 26.85
C GLU A 602 47.39 67.13 26.30
N THR A 603 47.74 67.50 25.07
CA THR A 603 49.04 67.50 24.40
C THR A 603 50.31 67.54 25.28
N GLU A 604 51.33 66.75 24.91
CA GLU A 604 52.74 67.16 24.75
C GLU A 604 53.50 66.05 24.00
N GLU A 605 53.91 66.28 22.75
CA GLU A 605 55.31 66.48 22.32
C GLU A 605 56.31 65.36 22.70
N THR A 606 56.84 64.63 21.70
CA THR A 606 58.20 64.84 21.18
C THR A 606 58.63 63.75 20.16
N SER A 607 59.31 64.23 19.11
CA SER A 607 60.11 63.57 18.06
C SER A 607 59.40 63.11 16.79
#